data_AF-A0A9E2IWJ6-F1
#
_entry.id   AF-A0A9E2IWJ6-F1
#
_cell.length_a   1.000
_cell.length_b   1.000
_cell.length_c   1.000
_cell.angle_alpha   90.00
_cell.angle_beta   90.00
_cell.angle_gamma   90.00
#
_symmetry.space_group_name_H-M   'P 1'
#
loop_
_entity.id
_entity.type
_entity.pdbx_description
1 polymer ?
#
loop_
_entity_poly.entity_id
_entity_poly.type
_entity_poly.pdbx_seq_one_letter_code
_entity_poly.pdbx_strand_id
1 'polypeptide(L)'
;NYRLSDDVAFRFSDRNWAEYPLTAAKYAHWLHRIRREEAVVNLFMDYETFGEHQWQETGIFEFLSALPGEVLRHPGFRFRTPAEAADAQDATMEIDCPGFISWADVERDTTAWLGNAMQQDAARTLYGIETAVRRRKNDGLLDRWRMLQTSDHFYYMCTKWFSDGDVHRYFNPFESPYEAYINYMNILDDLSQSLKQKKE
;
A
#
# COMPACT_ATOMS: atom_id res chain seq x y z
N ASN A 1 -11.55 3.79 -9.58
CA ASN A 1 -10.73 3.78 -10.82
C ASN A 1 -9.54 2.83 -10.72
N TYR A 2 -9.75 1.59 -10.27
CA TYR A 2 -8.65 0.63 -10.05
C TYR A 2 -7.96 0.23 -11.36
N ARG A 3 -8.72 -0.03 -12.43
CA ARG A 3 -8.17 -0.42 -13.74
C ARG A 3 -7.14 0.56 -14.26
N LEU A 4 -7.45 1.86 -14.21
CA LEU A 4 -6.55 2.93 -14.64
C LEU A 4 -5.25 3.00 -13.82
N SER A 5 -5.31 2.63 -12.54
CA SER A 5 -4.12 2.56 -11.69
C SER A 5 -3.30 1.31 -12.04
N ASP A 6 -3.94 0.14 -12.14
CA ASP A 6 -3.30 -1.13 -12.49
C ASP A 6 -2.66 -1.10 -13.88
N ASP A 7 -3.26 -0.39 -14.83
CA ASP A 7 -2.74 -0.28 -16.20
C ASP A 7 -1.38 0.41 -16.23
N VAL A 8 -1.14 1.37 -15.33
CA VAL A 8 0.16 2.03 -15.17
C VAL A 8 1.08 1.23 -14.25
N ALA A 9 0.55 0.74 -13.12
CA ALA A 9 1.35 0.04 -12.11
C ALA A 9 1.87 -1.33 -12.59
N PHE A 10 1.03 -2.12 -13.24
CA PHE A 10 1.31 -3.53 -13.54
C PHE A 10 1.41 -3.83 -15.04
N ARG A 11 0.63 -3.16 -15.90
CA ARG A 11 0.51 -3.53 -17.34
C ARG A 11 1.34 -2.66 -18.28
N PHE A 12 1.97 -1.60 -17.78
CA PHE A 12 2.61 -0.58 -18.62
C PHE A 12 3.66 -1.16 -19.58
N SER A 13 4.48 -2.10 -19.10
CA SER A 13 5.52 -2.78 -19.87
C SER A 13 5.12 -4.14 -20.43
N ASP A 14 3.88 -4.59 -20.19
CA ASP A 14 3.40 -5.90 -20.65
C ASP A 14 3.09 -5.87 -22.16
N ARG A 15 4.00 -6.43 -22.96
CA ARG A 15 3.87 -6.51 -24.43
C ARG A 15 2.76 -7.45 -24.90
N ASN A 16 2.24 -8.32 -24.03
CA ASN A 16 1.15 -9.23 -24.35
C ASN A 16 -0.22 -8.63 -24.03
N TRP A 17 -0.26 -7.50 -23.33
CA TRP A 17 -1.50 -6.80 -23.05
C TRP A 17 -2.05 -6.12 -24.30
N ALA A 18 -3.35 -6.29 -24.56
CA ALA A 18 -3.99 -5.83 -25.80
C ALA A 18 -3.89 -4.30 -26.03
N GLU A 19 -3.74 -3.51 -24.96
CA GLU A 19 -3.60 -2.06 -25.05
C GLU A 19 -2.14 -1.59 -25.10
N TYR A 20 -1.16 -2.50 -25.12
CA TYR A 20 0.25 -2.14 -25.27
C TYR A 20 0.53 -1.57 -26.68
N PRO A 21 1.37 -0.52 -26.81
CA PRO A 21 1.99 0.26 -25.74
C PRO A 21 1.01 1.25 -25.10
N LEU A 22 1.19 1.52 -23.81
CA LEU A 22 0.44 2.56 -23.12
C LEU A 22 1.12 3.93 -23.30
N THR A 23 0.47 4.83 -24.02
CA THR A 23 0.97 6.20 -24.24
C THR A 23 0.16 7.22 -23.44
N ALA A 24 0.76 8.37 -23.12
CA ALA A 24 0.08 9.45 -22.40
C ALA A 24 -1.20 9.92 -23.13
N ALA A 25 -1.14 10.03 -24.46
CA ALA A 25 -2.29 10.40 -25.28
C ALA A 25 -3.42 9.34 -25.24
N LYS A 26 -3.06 8.04 -25.30
CA LYS A 26 -4.03 6.94 -25.18
C LYS A 26 -4.69 6.96 -23.80
N TYR A 27 -3.89 7.10 -22.74
CA TYR A 27 -4.38 7.13 -21.37
C TYR A 27 -5.28 8.36 -21.11
N ALA A 28 -4.86 9.54 -21.57
CA ALA A 28 -5.67 10.76 -21.50
C ALA A 28 -6.98 10.62 -22.28
N HIS A 29 -6.96 9.97 -23.46
CA HIS A 29 -8.17 9.68 -24.21
C HIS A 29 -9.16 8.81 -23.41
N TRP A 30 -8.67 7.82 -22.65
CA TRP A 30 -9.53 7.04 -21.76
C TRP A 30 -10.11 7.89 -20.64
N LEU A 31 -9.28 8.72 -20.00
CA LEU A 31 -9.72 9.67 -18.97
C LEU A 31 -10.81 10.60 -19.48
N HIS A 32 -10.64 11.18 -20.67
CA HIS A 32 -11.60 12.11 -21.27
C HIS A 32 -12.96 11.49 -21.59
N ARG A 33 -13.05 10.16 -21.65
CA ARG A 33 -14.29 9.42 -21.88
C ARG A 33 -15.02 9.04 -20.60
N ILE A 34 -14.42 9.25 -19.44
CA ILE A 34 -15.08 9.07 -18.15
C ILE A 34 -16.26 10.04 -18.07
N ARG A 35 -17.43 9.54 -17.67
CA ARG A 35 -18.68 10.31 -17.68
C ARG A 35 -18.58 11.46 -16.68
N ARG A 36 -19.20 12.59 -17.02
CA ARG A 36 -19.20 13.82 -16.18
C ARG A 36 -19.82 13.65 -14.79
N GLU A 37 -20.53 12.54 -14.56
CA GLU A 37 -21.05 12.16 -13.25
C GLU A 37 -19.92 11.80 -12.25
N GLU A 38 -18.73 11.42 -12.73
CA GLU A 38 -17.56 11.21 -11.88
C GLU A 38 -16.87 12.54 -11.61
N ALA A 39 -17.12 13.10 -10.42
CA ALA A 39 -16.59 14.41 -10.02
C ALA A 39 -15.06 14.44 -9.85
N VAL A 40 -14.44 13.29 -9.55
CA VAL A 40 -13.01 13.14 -9.26
C VAL A 40 -12.50 11.78 -9.74
N VAL A 41 -11.43 11.77 -10.51
CA VAL A 41 -10.71 10.55 -10.91
C VAL A 41 -9.47 10.41 -10.04
N ASN A 42 -9.51 9.49 -9.06
CA ASN A 42 -8.35 9.16 -8.24
C ASN A 42 -7.53 8.02 -8.88
N LEU A 43 -6.21 8.22 -9.00
CA LEU A 43 -5.25 7.20 -9.40
C LEU A 43 -4.42 6.85 -8.17
N PHE A 44 -4.45 5.58 -7.77
CA PHE A 44 -3.87 5.13 -6.52
C PHE A 44 -2.89 4.01 -6.82
N MET A 45 -1.60 4.35 -6.76
CA MET A 45 -0.46 3.53 -7.17
C MET A 45 0.73 3.88 -6.28
N ASP A 46 1.60 2.90 -6.03
CA ASP A 46 2.82 3.11 -5.26
C ASP A 46 3.79 4.03 -6.00
N TYR A 47 4.62 4.76 -5.26
CA TYR A 47 5.58 5.70 -5.86
C TYR A 47 6.62 4.95 -6.69
N GLU A 48 6.98 3.76 -6.23
CA GLU A 48 7.88 2.77 -6.82
C GLU A 48 7.38 2.28 -8.19
N THR A 49 6.11 2.57 -8.56
CA THR A 49 5.62 2.39 -9.93
C THR A 49 6.55 3.03 -10.96
N PHE A 50 7.10 4.22 -10.65
CA PHE A 50 7.91 5.02 -11.55
C PHE A 50 9.41 4.82 -11.28
N GLY A 51 10.04 3.89 -11.99
CA GLY A 51 11.48 3.66 -11.94
C GLY A 51 11.91 2.36 -11.25
N GLU A 52 11.02 1.68 -10.53
CA GLU A 52 11.32 0.40 -9.86
C GLU A 52 10.44 -0.74 -10.39
N HIS A 53 9.11 -0.61 -10.32
CA HIS A 53 8.20 -1.59 -10.93
C HIS A 53 8.18 -1.46 -12.46
N GLN A 54 8.15 -0.22 -12.97
CA GLN A 54 8.32 0.08 -14.38
C GLN A 54 9.65 0.80 -14.56
N TRP A 55 10.61 0.17 -15.23
CA TRP A 55 11.95 0.72 -15.37
C TRP A 55 11.99 1.88 -16.36
N GLN A 56 13.02 2.73 -16.28
CA GLN A 56 13.18 3.89 -17.16
C GLN A 56 13.10 3.51 -18.64
N GLU A 57 13.72 2.39 -19.04
CA GLU A 57 13.79 1.93 -20.43
C GLU A 57 12.42 1.56 -21.01
N THR A 58 11.41 1.36 -20.17
CA THR A 58 10.02 1.13 -20.59
C THR A 58 9.35 2.40 -21.13
N GLY A 59 9.93 3.57 -20.90
CA GLY A 59 9.37 4.86 -21.28
C GLY A 59 8.44 5.47 -20.23
N ILE A 60 8.43 4.94 -19.00
CA ILE A 60 7.50 5.35 -17.93
C ILE A 60 7.68 6.82 -17.52
N PHE A 61 8.91 7.33 -17.53
CA PHE A 61 9.17 8.73 -17.17
C PHE A 61 8.73 9.70 -18.27
N GLU A 62 8.90 9.32 -19.54
CA GLU A 62 8.39 10.06 -20.68
C GLU A 62 6.86 10.08 -20.68
N PHE A 63 6.23 8.95 -20.34
CA PHE A 63 4.79 8.87 -20.11
C PHE A 63 4.34 9.83 -19.00
N LEU A 64 4.97 9.75 -17.83
CA LEU A 64 4.62 10.59 -16.68
C LEU A 64 4.80 12.09 -16.98
N SER A 65 5.88 12.45 -17.69
CA SER A 65 6.17 13.82 -18.09
C SER A 65 5.15 14.37 -19.09
N ALA A 66 4.71 13.56 -20.05
CA ALA A 66 3.73 13.97 -21.06
C ALA A 66 2.28 13.98 -20.56
N LEU A 67 1.96 13.12 -19.57
CA LEU A 67 0.59 12.87 -19.11
C LEU A 67 -0.18 14.13 -18.70
N PRO A 68 0.36 15.06 -17.87
CA PRO A 68 -0.37 16.27 -17.50
C PRO A 68 -0.77 17.11 -18.71
N GLY A 69 0.14 17.24 -19.68
CA GLY A 69 -0.11 17.98 -20.92
C GLY A 69 -1.27 17.39 -21.71
N GLU A 70 -1.27 16.07 -21.90
CA GLU A 70 -2.32 15.34 -22.62
C GLU A 70 -3.68 15.38 -21.90
N VAL A 71 -3.70 15.25 -20.57
CA VAL A 71 -4.93 15.35 -19.77
C VAL A 71 -5.55 16.75 -19.87
N LEU A 72 -4.73 17.80 -19.79
CA LEU A 72 -5.19 19.19 -19.78
C LEU A 72 -5.60 19.72 -21.16
N ARG A 73 -5.43 18.95 -22.24
CA ARG A 73 -5.96 19.31 -23.57
C ARG A 73 -7.49 19.40 -23.57
N HIS A 74 -8.14 18.66 -22.67
CA HIS A 74 -9.58 18.72 -22.51
C HIS A 74 -9.94 19.74 -21.40
N PRO A 75 -10.66 20.84 -21.72
CA PRO A 75 -10.91 21.93 -20.78
C PRO A 75 -11.76 21.54 -19.56
N GLY A 76 -12.40 20.37 -19.61
CA GLY A 76 -13.14 19.80 -18.47
C GLY A 76 -12.27 19.11 -17.42
N PHE A 77 -10.96 18.93 -17.66
CA PHE A 77 -10.05 18.26 -16.73
C PHE A 77 -9.11 19.27 -16.06
N ARG A 78 -8.79 19.01 -14.80
CA ARG A 78 -7.82 19.75 -13.99
C ARG A 78 -7.22 18.82 -12.94
N PHE A 79 -6.00 19.10 -12.51
CA PHE A 79 -5.41 18.44 -11.35
C PHE A 79 -5.81 19.17 -10.07
N ARG A 80 -6.04 18.40 -9.02
CA ARG A 80 -6.37 18.89 -7.68
C ARG A 80 -5.65 18.05 -6.65
N THR A 81 -5.26 18.71 -5.56
CA THR A 81 -4.89 18.01 -4.34
C THR A 81 -6.13 17.33 -3.73
N PRO A 82 -5.94 16.31 -2.86
CA PRO A 82 -7.06 15.69 -2.15
C PRO A 82 -7.92 16.69 -1.36
N ALA A 83 -7.28 17.69 -0.73
CA ALA A 83 -7.99 18.74 0.00
C ALA A 83 -8.88 19.60 -0.93
N GLU A 84 -8.35 20.07 -2.06
CA GLU A 84 -9.14 20.85 -3.04
C GLU A 84 -10.24 20.01 -3.70
N ALA A 85 -10.05 18.70 -3.83
CA ALA A 85 -11.08 17.80 -4.34
C ALA A 85 -12.23 17.65 -3.33
N ALA A 86 -11.89 17.47 -2.05
CA ALA A 86 -12.86 17.36 -0.96
C ALA A 86 -13.64 18.67 -0.72
N ASP A 87 -12.97 19.83 -0.75
CA ASP A 87 -13.60 21.14 -0.51
C ASP A 87 -14.56 21.58 -1.61
N ALA A 88 -14.42 21.00 -2.81
CA ALA A 88 -15.12 21.46 -3.99
C ALA A 88 -16.33 20.61 -4.40
N GLN A 89 -16.65 19.56 -3.65
CA GLN A 89 -17.77 18.67 -3.91
C GLN A 89 -18.52 18.42 -2.61
N ASP A 90 -19.84 18.56 -2.64
CA ASP A 90 -20.67 18.12 -1.51
C ASP A 90 -20.67 16.59 -1.43
N ALA A 91 -20.80 16.06 -0.21
CA ALA A 91 -20.97 14.62 -0.01
C ALA A 91 -22.24 14.14 -0.73
N THR A 92 -22.09 13.18 -1.64
CA THR A 92 -23.21 12.70 -2.49
C THR A 92 -23.92 11.50 -1.89
N MET A 93 -23.23 10.71 -1.08
CA MET A 93 -23.77 9.51 -0.46
C MET A 93 -22.97 9.11 0.78
N GLU A 94 -23.60 8.31 1.63
CA GLU A 94 -22.95 7.60 2.72
C GLU A 94 -22.44 6.24 2.22
N ILE A 95 -21.23 5.86 2.64
CA ILE A 95 -20.66 4.54 2.40
C ILE A 95 -20.61 3.84 3.75
N ASP A 96 -21.37 2.76 3.88
CA ASP A 96 -21.31 1.90 5.06
C ASP A 96 -20.18 0.87 4.90
N CYS A 97 -19.31 0.80 5.91
CA CYS A 97 -18.17 -0.10 5.97
C CYS A 97 -18.28 -0.94 7.26
N PRO A 98 -19.11 -2.00 7.27
CA PRO A 98 -19.44 -2.76 8.49
C PRO A 98 -18.27 -3.59 9.02
N GLY A 99 -17.19 -3.73 8.24
CA GLY A 99 -15.98 -4.45 8.62
C GLY A 99 -14.73 -3.71 8.18
N PHE A 100 -13.58 -4.22 8.60
CA PHE A 100 -12.29 -3.69 8.16
C PHE A 100 -12.02 -4.11 6.70
N ILE A 101 -11.76 -3.11 5.87
CA ILE A 101 -11.42 -3.29 4.46
C ILE A 101 -10.00 -2.82 4.20
N SER A 102 -9.40 -3.33 3.13
CA SER A 102 -8.11 -2.86 2.65
C SER A 102 -8.09 -2.83 1.13
N TRP A 103 -7.06 -2.19 0.59
CA TRP A 103 -6.78 -2.26 -0.84
C TRP A 103 -5.95 -3.49 -1.23
N ALA A 104 -5.49 -4.30 -0.26
CA ALA A 104 -4.62 -5.41 -0.56
C ALA A 104 -5.42 -6.57 -1.17
N ASP A 105 -4.78 -7.25 -2.11
CA ASP A 105 -5.17 -8.56 -2.59
C ASP A 105 -6.58 -8.60 -3.22
N VAL A 106 -7.09 -9.80 -3.51
CA VAL A 106 -8.40 -9.97 -4.14
C VAL A 106 -9.53 -9.79 -3.12
N GLU A 107 -9.29 -10.21 -1.88
CA GLU A 107 -10.27 -10.23 -0.80
C GLU A 107 -10.57 -8.84 -0.24
N ARG A 108 -9.68 -7.85 -0.45
CA ARG A 108 -9.86 -6.44 -0.02
C ARG A 108 -10.19 -6.30 1.46
N ASP A 109 -9.56 -7.13 2.28
CA ASP A 109 -9.75 -7.20 3.74
C ASP A 109 -8.41 -7.18 4.48
N THR A 110 -8.41 -7.46 5.78
CA THR A 110 -7.18 -7.42 6.60
C THR A 110 -6.35 -8.69 6.55
N THR A 111 -6.70 -9.68 5.73
CA THR A 111 -6.05 -11.00 5.75
C THR A 111 -4.61 -10.97 5.24
N ALA A 112 -4.19 -9.93 4.52
CA ALA A 112 -2.79 -9.70 4.18
C ALA A 112 -1.89 -9.53 5.42
N TRP A 113 -2.45 -9.05 6.54
CA TRP A 113 -1.72 -8.77 7.79
C TRP A 113 -2.19 -9.58 9.00
N LEU A 114 -3.39 -10.15 8.97
CA LEU A 114 -4.01 -10.88 10.09
C LEU A 114 -4.65 -12.22 9.68
N GLY A 115 -4.29 -12.73 8.51
CA GLY A 115 -4.92 -13.89 7.88
C GLY A 115 -4.52 -15.25 8.47
N ASN A 116 -3.41 -15.34 9.21
CA ASN A 116 -2.94 -16.59 9.79
C ASN A 116 -2.58 -16.50 11.28
N ALA A 117 -2.32 -17.66 11.91
CA ALA A 117 -2.06 -17.75 13.34
C ALA A 117 -0.79 -17.01 13.79
N MET A 118 0.27 -17.00 12.96
CA MET A 118 1.53 -16.30 13.25
C MET A 118 1.33 -14.78 13.29
N GLN A 119 0.67 -14.25 12.26
CA GLN A 119 0.30 -12.85 12.16
C GLN A 119 -0.55 -12.38 13.34
N GLN A 120 -1.58 -13.17 13.70
CA GLN A 120 -2.45 -12.86 14.83
C GLN A 120 -1.72 -12.94 16.17
N ASP A 121 -0.82 -13.89 16.35
CA ASP A 121 -0.01 -14.01 17.57
C ASP A 121 0.97 -12.84 17.72
N ALA A 122 1.68 -12.49 16.65
CA ALA A 122 2.58 -11.35 16.58
C ALA A 122 1.86 -10.04 16.91
N ALA A 123 0.66 -9.82 16.34
CA ALA A 123 -0.14 -8.64 16.60
C ALA A 123 -0.61 -8.58 18.06
N ARG A 124 -1.15 -9.69 18.59
CA ARG A 124 -1.58 -9.77 20.00
C ARG A 124 -0.42 -9.50 20.96
N THR A 125 0.77 -10.03 20.68
CA THR A 125 1.96 -9.84 21.52
C THR A 125 2.44 -8.38 21.48
N LEU A 126 2.55 -7.78 20.29
CA LEU A 126 2.94 -6.38 20.13
C LEU A 126 2.01 -5.40 20.86
N TYR A 127 0.69 -5.54 20.65
CA TYR A 127 -0.27 -4.63 21.27
C TYR A 127 -0.47 -4.93 22.76
N GLY A 128 -0.27 -6.18 23.18
CA GLY A 128 -0.35 -6.59 24.59
C GLY A 128 0.65 -5.88 25.51
N ILE A 129 1.79 -5.42 24.98
CA ILE A 129 2.82 -4.71 25.76
C ILE A 129 2.66 -3.18 25.76
N GLU A 130 1.69 -2.61 25.04
CA GLU A 130 1.51 -1.15 24.90
C GLU A 130 1.46 -0.43 26.26
N THR A 131 0.65 -0.94 27.19
CA THR A 131 0.49 -0.31 28.51
C THR A 131 1.80 -0.30 29.28
N ALA A 132 2.60 -1.38 29.20
CA ALA A 132 3.89 -1.47 29.86
C ALA A 132 4.90 -0.49 29.24
N VAL A 133 4.94 -0.41 27.90
CA VAL A 133 5.76 0.55 27.13
C VAL A 133 5.45 1.98 27.56
N ARG A 134 4.17 2.38 27.52
CA ARG A 134 3.75 3.76 27.87
C ARG A 134 4.07 4.12 29.33
N ARG A 135 3.92 3.18 30.27
CA ARG A 135 4.24 3.40 31.69
C ARG A 135 5.70 3.71 31.95
N ARG A 136 6.62 3.26 31.08
CA ARG A 136 8.05 3.54 31.24
C ARG A 136 8.40 5.02 31.01
N LYS A 137 7.54 5.79 30.32
CA LYS A 137 7.79 7.20 29.96
C LYS A 137 9.21 7.40 29.42
N ASN A 138 9.59 6.51 28.51
CA ASN A 138 10.89 6.51 27.84
C ASN A 138 10.63 6.62 26.34
N ASP A 139 11.01 7.75 25.76
CA ASP A 139 10.70 8.06 24.36
C ASP A 139 11.39 7.09 23.40
N GLY A 140 12.65 6.71 23.67
CA GLY A 140 13.36 5.74 22.83
C GLY A 140 12.71 4.34 22.84
N LEU A 141 12.17 3.92 23.97
CA LEU A 141 11.44 2.65 24.06
C LEU A 141 10.05 2.74 23.40
N LEU A 142 9.37 3.87 23.53
CA LEU A 142 8.12 4.14 22.82
C LEU A 142 8.32 4.14 21.30
N ASP A 143 9.40 4.75 20.83
CA ASP A 143 9.73 4.83 19.40
C ASP A 143 10.09 3.46 18.83
N ARG A 144 10.87 2.64 19.55
CA ARG A 144 11.11 1.24 19.16
C ARG A 144 9.81 0.44 19.04
N TRP A 145 8.91 0.56 20.03
CA TRP A 145 7.61 -0.12 19.97
C TRP A 145 6.73 0.40 18.82
N ARG A 146 6.81 1.69 18.48
CA ARG A 146 6.15 2.26 17.29
C ARG A 146 6.72 1.72 15.99
N MET A 147 8.05 1.61 15.87
CA MET A 147 8.68 1.03 14.69
C MET A 147 8.24 -0.42 14.46
N LEU A 148 8.08 -1.21 15.53
CA LEU A 148 7.58 -2.58 15.41
C LEU A 148 6.12 -2.68 14.96
N GLN A 149 5.35 -1.58 14.96
CA GLN A 149 3.99 -1.56 14.40
C GLN A 149 3.95 -1.39 12.88
N THR A 150 5.10 -1.26 12.22
CA THR A 150 5.18 -1.18 10.75
C THR A 150 4.50 -2.41 10.14
N SER A 151 3.54 -2.17 9.24
CA SER A 151 2.67 -3.22 8.69
C SER A 151 3.42 -4.31 7.94
N ASP A 152 4.56 -3.96 7.34
CA ASP A 152 5.45 -4.85 6.60
C ASP A 152 5.87 -6.07 7.43
N HIS A 153 6.07 -5.91 8.74
CA HIS A 153 6.40 -7.03 9.62
C HIS A 153 5.34 -8.13 9.58
N PHE A 154 4.06 -7.76 9.62
CA PHE A 154 2.96 -8.72 9.52
C PHE A 154 2.79 -9.24 8.09
N TYR A 155 3.01 -8.37 7.11
CA TYR A 155 2.94 -8.74 5.70
C TYR A 155 3.97 -9.81 5.33
N TYR A 156 5.19 -9.71 5.85
CA TYR A 156 6.25 -10.71 5.64
C TYR A 156 5.91 -12.08 6.23
N MET A 157 4.98 -12.15 7.19
CA MET A 157 4.47 -13.39 7.78
C MET A 157 3.25 -13.97 7.02
N CYS A 158 2.80 -13.32 5.94
CA CYS A 158 1.67 -13.79 5.16
C CYS A 158 2.02 -15.07 4.38
N THR A 159 1.14 -16.06 4.46
CA THR A 159 1.32 -17.38 3.82
C THR A 159 0.59 -17.52 2.49
N LYS A 160 -0.29 -16.57 2.13
CA LYS A 160 -1.09 -16.62 0.89
C LYS A 160 -0.23 -16.60 -0.36
N TRP A 161 0.86 -15.85 -0.33
CA TRP A 161 1.70 -15.58 -1.50
C TRP A 161 2.73 -16.65 -1.78
N PHE A 162 2.88 -17.61 -0.87
CA PHE A 162 3.73 -18.77 -1.10
C PHE A 162 3.17 -19.69 -2.21
N SER A 163 1.90 -19.50 -2.62
CA SER A 163 1.33 -20.16 -3.80
C SER A 163 1.31 -19.31 -5.08
N ASP A 164 1.37 -17.96 -4.99
CA ASP A 164 1.12 -17.03 -6.12
C ASP A 164 2.31 -16.12 -6.50
N GLY A 165 3.53 -16.58 -6.23
CA GLY A 165 4.67 -16.38 -7.13
C GLY A 165 5.37 -15.01 -7.19
N ASP A 166 4.70 -13.92 -7.55
CA ASP A 166 5.41 -12.90 -8.35
C ASP A 166 5.46 -11.45 -7.82
N VAL A 167 4.68 -11.06 -6.81
CA VAL A 167 4.72 -9.65 -6.32
C VAL A 167 5.30 -9.53 -4.90
N HIS A 168 5.05 -10.52 -4.04
CA HIS A 168 5.34 -10.43 -2.60
C HIS A 168 6.73 -10.93 -2.22
N ARG A 169 7.39 -11.67 -3.11
CA ARG A 169 8.76 -12.16 -2.91
C ARG A 169 9.79 -11.05 -3.11
N TYR A 170 9.44 -10.01 -3.86
CA TYR A 170 10.35 -8.92 -4.20
C TYR A 170 10.74 -8.07 -2.97
N PHE A 171 9.81 -7.90 -2.02
CA PHE A 171 9.99 -7.03 -0.86
C PHE A 171 10.22 -7.77 0.47
N ASN A 172 10.08 -9.10 0.52
CA ASN A 172 10.27 -9.84 1.76
C ASN A 172 11.76 -10.19 1.96
N PRO A 173 12.45 -9.65 3.00
CA PRO A 173 13.86 -9.93 3.23
C PRO A 173 14.13 -11.31 3.85
N PHE A 174 13.09 -12.09 4.17
CA PHE A 174 13.19 -13.40 4.81
C PHE A 174 12.97 -14.55 3.82
N GLU A 175 13.61 -15.70 4.05
CA GLU A 175 13.47 -16.86 3.15
C GLU A 175 12.08 -17.50 3.23
N SER A 176 11.40 -17.32 4.38
CA SER A 176 10.02 -17.78 4.56
C SER A 176 9.23 -16.92 5.55
N PRO A 177 7.88 -16.96 5.48
CA PRO A 177 7.01 -16.34 6.48
C PRO A 177 7.29 -16.80 7.92
N TYR A 178 7.79 -18.04 8.09
CA TYR A 178 8.15 -18.59 9.40
C TYR A 178 9.40 -17.93 9.97
N GLU A 179 10.40 -17.65 9.14
CA GLU A 179 11.61 -16.93 9.58
C GLU A 179 11.29 -15.49 9.95
N ALA A 180 10.45 -14.82 9.15
CA ALA A 180 9.96 -13.48 9.47
C ALA A 180 9.28 -13.46 10.85
N TYR A 181 8.41 -14.43 11.12
CA TYR A 181 7.73 -14.58 12.41
C TYR A 181 8.70 -14.85 13.56
N ILE A 182 9.60 -15.83 13.42
CA ILE A 182 10.58 -16.19 14.47
C ILE A 182 11.45 -14.97 14.82
N ASN A 183 11.98 -14.28 13.81
CA ASN A 183 12.81 -13.10 14.04
C ASN A 183 12.03 -11.99 14.76
N TYR A 184 10.82 -11.69 14.28
CA TYR A 184 9.97 -10.67 14.88
C TYR A 184 9.58 -10.98 16.33
N MET A 185 9.24 -12.24 16.63
CA MET A 185 8.90 -12.66 17.99
C MET A 185 10.10 -12.63 18.94
N ASN A 186 11.31 -12.96 18.47
CA ASN A 186 12.53 -12.81 19.26
C ASN A 186 12.78 -11.33 19.63
N ILE A 187 12.56 -10.41 18.68
CA ILE A 187 12.68 -8.96 18.92
C ILE A 187 11.64 -8.48 19.93
N LEU A 188 10.39 -8.96 19.81
CA LEU A 188 9.33 -8.63 20.77
C LEU A 188 9.60 -9.19 22.16
N ASP A 189 10.17 -10.38 22.27
CA ASP A 189 10.54 -10.96 23.56
C ASP A 189 11.68 -10.14 24.21
N ASP A 190 12.72 -9.78 23.47
CA ASP A 190 13.79 -8.90 23.98
C ASP A 190 13.22 -7.55 24.48
N LEU A 191 12.36 -6.91 23.69
CA LEU A 191 11.67 -5.68 24.11
C LEU A 191 10.85 -5.93 25.39
N SER A 192 10.11 -7.03 25.45
CA SER A 192 9.30 -7.40 26.61
C SER A 192 10.13 -7.68 27.87
N GLN A 193 11.33 -8.24 27.72
CA GLN A 193 12.28 -8.43 28.82
C GLN A 193 12.86 -7.10 29.30
N SER A 194 13.22 -6.19 28.38
CA SER A 194 13.69 -4.84 28.72
C SER A 194 12.65 -4.06 29.54
N LEU A 195 11.36 -4.32 29.29
CA LEU A 195 10.25 -3.76 30.06
C LEU A 195 10.13 -4.31 31.48
N LYS A 196 10.79 -5.41 31.84
CA LYS A 196 10.74 -6.00 33.19
C LYS A 196 11.92 -5.55 34.05
N GLN A 197 13.04 -5.17 33.45
CA GLN A 197 14.20 -4.67 34.18
C GLN A 197 13.82 -3.38 34.93
N LYS A 198 14.13 -3.31 36.23
CA LYS A 198 13.92 -2.08 37.03
C LYS A 198 14.89 -1.01 36.52
N LYS A 199 14.46 0.26 36.52
CA LYS A 199 15.42 1.37 36.48
C LYS A 199 16.31 1.21 37.70
N GLU A 200 17.61 1.02 37.48
CA GLU A 200 18.63 1.27 38.52
C GLU A 200 18.60 2.74 38.94
#